data_AF-X1VXG5-F1
#
_entry.id   AF-X1VXG5-F1
#
_cell.length_a   1.000
_cell.length_b   1.000
_cell.length_c   1.000
_cell.angle_alpha   90.00
_cell.angle_beta   90.00
_cell.angle_gamma   90.00
#
_symmetry.space_group_name_H-M   'P 1'
#
loop_
_entity.id
_entity.type
_entity.pdbx_description
1 polymer ?
#
loop_
_entity_poly.entity_id
_entity_poly.type
_entity_poly.pdbx_seq_one_letter_code
_entity_poly.pdbx_strand_id
1 'polypeptide(L)'
;GKVSRETLLNEYRTAKLFICPSIWPDPCPTVILEAMAFKLPVIASDVGGIPELVKHGFNGFLFPAGDDKALSEYVLTLLSDDDLCRRSGENCHSAVKSYD
;
A
#
# COMPACT_ATOMS: atom_id res chain seq x y z
N GLY A 1 6.81 -14.26 -10.84
CA GLY A 1 5.90 -15.34 -11.26
C GLY A 1 5.07 -15.79 -10.07
N LYS A 2 4.20 -16.81 -10.19
CA LYS A 2 3.49 -17.37 -9.03
C LYS A 2 4.50 -18.01 -8.07
N VAL A 3 4.42 -17.67 -6.79
CA VAL A 3 5.32 -18.17 -5.74
C VAL A 3 4.54 -18.86 -4.62
N SER A 4 5.25 -19.56 -3.73
CA SER A 4 4.64 -20.14 -2.54
C SER A 4 4.17 -19.04 -1.58
N ARG A 5 3.27 -19.40 -0.64
CA ARG A 5 2.84 -18.48 0.42
C ARG A 5 4.01 -17.99 1.26
N GLU A 6 4.94 -18.88 1.59
CA GLU A 6 6.14 -18.53 2.37
C GLU A 6 7.01 -17.49 1.66
N THR A 7 7.28 -17.70 0.36
CA THR A 7 8.03 -16.73 -0.45
C THR A 7 7.31 -15.39 -0.50
N LEU A 8 5.99 -15.37 -0.75
CA LEU A 8 5.20 -14.13 -0.76
C LEU A 8 5.31 -13.36 0.57
N LEU A 9 5.20 -14.06 1.70
CA LEU A 9 5.35 -13.42 3.02
C LEU A 9 6.77 -12.87 3.23
N ASN A 10 7.78 -13.52 2.66
CA ASN A 10 9.14 -12.99 2.69
C ASN A 10 9.29 -11.73 1.84
N GLU A 11 8.66 -11.66 0.66
CA GLU A 11 8.65 -10.45 -0.17
C GLU A 11 8.00 -9.27 0.56
N TYR A 12 6.88 -9.49 1.26
CA TYR A 12 6.28 -8.43 2.07
C TYR A 12 7.21 -7.96 3.20
N ARG A 13 7.97 -8.86 3.83
CA ARG A 13 8.90 -8.52 4.92
C ARG A 13 10.11 -7.70 4.45
N THR A 14 10.56 -7.92 3.22
CA THR A 14 11.76 -7.28 2.68
C THR A 14 11.46 -6.03 1.85
N ALA A 15 10.21 -5.85 1.40
CA ALA A 15 9.77 -4.67 0.69
C ALA A 15 9.83 -3.40 1.55
N LYS A 16 10.07 -2.25 0.91
CA LYS A 16 9.98 -0.92 1.57
C LYS A 16 8.56 -0.32 1.51
N LEU A 17 7.81 -0.62 0.45
CA LEU A 17 6.48 -0.09 0.18
C LEU A 17 5.70 -1.06 -0.69
N PHE A 18 4.37 -0.93 -0.72
CA PHE A 18 3.49 -1.73 -1.56
C PHE A 18 2.73 -0.85 -2.54
N ILE A 19 2.57 -1.32 -3.78
CA ILE A 19 1.86 -0.58 -4.84
C ILE A 19 0.68 -1.42 -5.34
N CYS A 20 -0.51 -0.83 -5.36
CA CYS A 20 -1.73 -1.42 -5.93
C CYS A 20 -2.31 -0.51 -7.02
N PRO A 21 -1.81 -0.59 -8.27
CA PRO A 21 -2.20 0.29 -9.36
C PRO A 21 -3.43 -0.24 -10.10
N SER A 22 -4.44 -0.71 -9.36
CA SER A 22 -5.66 -1.28 -9.94
C SER A 22 -6.37 -0.26 -10.82
N ILE A 23 -6.81 -0.69 -12.00
CA ILE A 23 -7.65 0.11 -12.90
C ILE A 23 -9.12 -0.29 -12.76
N TRP A 24 -9.37 -1.54 -12.35
CA TRP A 24 -10.70 -2.06 -12.11
C TRP A 24 -11.07 -1.93 -10.62
N PRO A 25 -12.31 -1.53 -10.30
CA PRO A 25 -12.77 -1.44 -8.92
C PRO A 25 -12.78 -2.82 -8.25
N ASP A 26 -12.06 -2.93 -7.13
CA ASP A 26 -12.14 -4.06 -6.20
C ASP A 26 -12.83 -3.56 -4.91
N PRO A 27 -13.97 -4.14 -4.50
CA PRO A 27 -14.68 -3.71 -3.29
C PRO A 27 -13.90 -3.99 -2.01
N CYS A 28 -12.99 -4.97 -1.98
CA CYS A 28 -12.21 -5.30 -0.79
C CYS A 28 -10.87 -5.95 -1.19
N PRO A 29 -9.86 -5.14 -1.55
CA PRO A 29 -8.56 -5.64 -1.97
C PRO A 29 -7.77 -6.17 -0.77
N THR A 30 -7.92 -7.46 -0.47
CA THR A 30 -7.27 -8.13 0.66
C THR A 30 -5.75 -8.05 0.62
N VAL A 31 -5.15 -7.93 -0.57
CA VAL A 31 -3.71 -7.72 -0.74
C VAL A 31 -3.21 -6.43 -0.09
N ILE A 32 -4.05 -5.39 -0.01
CA ILE A 32 -3.73 -4.15 0.72
C ILE A 32 -3.70 -4.44 2.22
N LEU A 33 -4.68 -5.18 2.76
CA LEU A 33 -4.69 -5.59 4.17
C LEU A 33 -3.46 -6.44 4.52
N GLU A 34 -3.07 -7.37 3.65
CA GLU A 34 -1.83 -8.16 3.83
C GLU A 34 -0.61 -7.24 3.91
N ALA A 35 -0.43 -6.31 2.94
CA ALA A 35 0.68 -5.37 2.96
C ALA A 35 0.69 -4.49 4.23
N MET A 36 -0.49 -4.04 4.67
CA MET A 36 -0.63 -3.25 5.90
C MET A 36 -0.18 -4.03 7.15
N ALA A 37 -0.51 -5.32 7.23
CA ALA A 37 -0.06 -6.20 8.31
C ALA A 37 1.46 -6.38 8.34
N PHE A 38 2.16 -6.16 7.23
CA PHE A 38 3.62 -6.15 7.14
C PHE A 38 4.25 -4.77 7.35
N LYS A 39 3.48 -3.78 7.82
CA LYS A 39 3.94 -2.39 8.02
C LYS A 39 4.44 -1.74 6.74
N LEU A 40 3.88 -2.12 5.59
CA LEU A 40 4.22 -1.46 4.33
C LEU A 40 3.32 -0.25 4.12
N PRO A 41 3.87 0.95 3.87
CA PRO A 41 3.06 2.04 3.34
C PRO A 41 2.52 1.67 1.96
N VAL A 42 1.30 2.10 1.68
CA VAL A 42 0.57 1.70 0.47
C VAL A 42 0.44 2.86 -0.50
N ILE A 43 0.81 2.66 -1.76
CA ILE A 43 0.46 3.58 -2.86
C ILE A 43 -0.56 2.87 -3.74
N ALA A 44 -1.77 3.41 -3.86
CA ALA A 44 -2.83 2.71 -4.55
C ALA A 44 -3.75 3.64 -5.36
N SER A 45 -4.37 3.09 -6.40
CA SER A 45 -5.34 3.83 -7.20
C SER A 45 -6.58 4.21 -6.38
N ASP A 46 -7.15 5.39 -6.62
CA ASP A 46 -8.38 5.88 -6.00
C ASP A 46 -9.63 5.25 -6.67
N VAL A 47 -9.82 3.94 -6.49
CA VAL A 47 -10.94 3.18 -7.07
C VAL A 47 -11.46 2.09 -6.15
N GLY A 48 -12.75 1.75 -6.29
CA GLY A 48 -13.38 0.67 -5.51
C GLY A 48 -13.33 0.94 -4.00
N GLY A 49 -13.04 -0.10 -3.22
CA GLY A 49 -12.90 -0.03 -1.76
C GLY A 49 -11.50 0.39 -1.29
N ILE A 50 -10.55 0.68 -2.20
CA ILE A 50 -9.20 1.11 -1.82
C ILE A 50 -9.20 2.35 -0.89
N PRO A 51 -10.01 3.40 -1.14
CA PRO A 51 -10.00 4.61 -0.32
C PRO A 51 -10.54 4.40 1.10
N GLU A 52 -11.22 3.28 1.35
CA GLU A 52 -11.65 2.90 2.70
C GLU A 52 -10.48 2.36 3.54
N LEU A 53 -9.47 1.78 2.89
CA LEU A 53 -8.29 1.18 3.54
C LEU A 53 -7.10 2.16 3.61
N VAL A 54 -6.91 2.97 2.56
CA VAL A 54 -5.77 3.87 2.41
C VAL A 54 -6.22 5.32 2.60
N LYS A 55 -5.67 5.97 3.61
CA LYS A 55 -5.86 7.39 3.90
C LYS A 55 -4.67 8.17 3.36
N HIS A 56 -4.91 8.94 2.30
CA HIS A 56 -3.91 9.75 1.60
C HIS A 56 -3.08 10.61 2.58
N GLY A 57 -1.75 10.51 2.50
CA GLY A 57 -0.78 11.21 3.34
C GLY A 57 -0.63 10.66 4.77
N PHE A 58 -1.42 9.66 5.17
CA PHE A 58 -1.38 9.11 6.53
C PHE A 58 -0.76 7.71 6.61
N ASN A 59 -1.35 6.73 5.93
CA ASN A 59 -0.82 5.36 5.86
C ASN A 59 -0.37 5.00 4.43
N GLY A 60 -0.34 5.98 3.53
CA GLY A 60 -0.09 5.76 2.13
C GLY A 60 -0.52 6.94 1.27
N PHE A 61 -0.51 6.73 -0.05
CA PHE A 61 -0.96 7.71 -1.02
C PHE A 61 -1.98 7.11 -1.98
N LEU A 62 -3.00 7.90 -2.27
CA LEU A 62 -3.98 7.63 -3.32
C LEU A 62 -3.65 8.44 -4.57
N PHE A 63 -3.81 7.83 -5.74
CA PHE A 63 -3.64 8.49 -7.05
C PHE A 63 -4.76 8.12 -8.03
N PRO A 64 -5.09 8.97 -9.02
CA PRO A 64 -6.10 8.62 -10.03
C PRO A 64 -5.70 7.37 -10.83
N ALA A 65 -6.63 6.45 -11.06
CA ALA A 65 -6.32 5.23 -11.82
C ALA A 65 -5.81 5.57 -13.24
N GLY A 66 -4.66 4.99 -13.60
CA GLY A 66 -4.00 5.25 -14.88
C GLY A 66 -3.07 6.47 -14.90
N ASP A 67 -2.96 7.22 -13.80
CA ASP A 67 -2.01 8.33 -13.66
C ASP A 67 -0.64 7.82 -13.21
N ASP A 68 0.20 7.48 -14.19
CA ASP A 68 1.57 7.00 -13.99
C ASP A 68 2.49 8.08 -13.38
N LYS A 69 2.21 9.36 -13.67
CA LYS A 69 2.97 10.49 -13.11
C LYS A 69 2.73 10.61 -11.61
N ALA A 70 1.47 10.64 -11.18
CA ALA A 70 1.13 10.71 -9.76
C ALA A 70 1.67 9.48 -9.00
N LEU A 71 1.55 8.29 -9.58
CA LEU A 71 2.16 7.09 -9.01
C LEU A 71 3.67 7.27 -8.79
N SER A 72 4.41 7.72 -9.81
CA SER A 72 5.85 7.90 -9.73
C SER A 72 6.26 8.93 -8.67
N GLU A 73 5.51 10.01 -8.53
CA GLU A 73 5.74 11.07 -7.54
C GLU A 73 5.62 10.52 -6.11
N TYR A 74 4.58 9.75 -5.83
CA TYR A 74 4.38 9.17 -4.49
C TYR A 74 5.40 8.08 -4.16
N VAL A 75 5.83 7.29 -5.15
CA VAL A 75 6.92 6.33 -4.99
C VAL A 75 8.21 7.08 -4.60
N LEU A 76 8.57 8.12 -5.34
CA LEU A 76 9.77 8.91 -5.05
C LEU A 76 9.67 9.62 -3.69
N THR A 77 8.49 10.11 -3.31
CA THR A 77 8.25 10.74 -2.01
C THR A 77 8.55 9.77 -0.87
N LEU A 78 8.01 8.55 -0.90
CA LEU A 78 8.27 7.55 0.15
C LEU A 78 9.71 7.03 0.14
N LEU A 79 10.34 6.92 -1.03
CA LEU A 79 11.73 6.46 -1.12
C LEU A 79 12.76 7.52 -0.71
N SER A 80 12.39 8.80 -0.77
CA SER A 80 13.29 9.93 -0.42
C SER A 80 13.20 10.36 1.04
N ASP A 81 12.17 9.91 1.76
CA ASP A 81 11.94 10.23 3.17
C ASP A 81 11.68 8.94 3.98
N ASP A 82 12.76 8.39 4.57
CA ASP A 82 12.70 7.16 5.35
C ASP A 82 11.81 7.30 6.60
N ASP A 83 11.70 8.50 7.19
CA ASP A 83 10.86 8.74 8.36
C ASP A 83 9.37 8.75 8.00
N LEU A 84 9.01 9.42 6.90
CA LEU A 84 7.66 9.35 6.34
C LEU A 84 7.28 7.92 5.98
N CYS A 85 8.19 7.19 5.32
CA CYS A 85 7.99 5.81 4.92
C CYS A 85 7.71 4.91 6.14
N ARG A 86 8.57 4.98 7.16
CA ARG A 86 8.42 4.24 8.41
C ARG A 86 7.11 4.57 9.12
N ARG A 87 6.79 5.85 9.31
CA ARG A 87 5.57 6.30 9.99
C ARG A 87 4.31 5.86 9.24
N SER A 88 4.31 5.95 7.91
CA SER A 88 3.20 5.51 7.06
C SER A 88 2.98 4.00 7.19
N GLY A 89 4.06 3.22 7.24
CA GLY A 89 4.00 1.78 7.50
C GLY A 89 3.48 1.42 8.90
N GLU A 90 3.91 2.14 9.94
CA GLU A 90 3.38 1.99 11.31
C GLU A 90 1.88 2.30 11.39
N ASN A 91 1.42 3.32 10.65
CA ASN A 91 0.01 3.68 10.54
C ASN A 91 -0.80 2.61 9.82
N CYS A 92 -0.26 1.99 8.76
CA CYS A 92 -0.87 0.84 8.10
C CYS A 92 -1.13 -0.30 9.08
N HIS A 93 -0.10 -0.72 9.82
CA HIS A 93 -0.20 -1.83 10.77
C HIS A 93 -1.10 -1.50 11.97
N SER A 94 -1.26 -0.23 12.31
CA SER A 94 -2.22 0.18 13.35
C SER A 94 -3.66 0.14 12.83
N ALA A 95 -3.88 0.57 11.58
CA ALA A 95 -5.20 0.57 10.96
C ALA A 95 -5.74 -0.85 10.70
N VAL A 96 -4.89 -1.78 10.22
CA VAL A 96 -5.32 -3.14 9.85
C VAL A 96 -5.90 -3.93 11.04
N LYS A 97 -5.45 -3.66 12.27
CA LYS A 97 -5.98 -4.28 13.50
C LYS A 97 -7.46 -4.00 13.76
N SER A 98 -8.04 -3.01 13.09
CA SER A 98 -9.47 -2.70 13.18
C SER A 98 -10.33 -3.63 12.31
N TYR A 99 -9.70 -4.44 11.47
CA TYR A 99 -10.31 -5.39 10.55
C TYR A 99 -10.08 -6.85 10.98
N ASP A 100 -9.41 -7.08 12.12
CA ASP A 100 -9.24 -8.39 12.77
C ASP A 100 -10.48 -8.81 13.57
#